data_AF-A8WQR1-F1
#
_entry.id   AF-A8WQR1-F1
#
_cell.length_a   1.000
_cell.length_b   1.000
_cell.length_c   1.000
_cell.angle_alpha   90.00
_cell.angle_beta   90.00
_cell.angle_gamma   90.00
#
_symmetry.space_group_name_H-M   'P 1'
#
loop_
_entity.id
_entity.type
_entity.pdbx_description
1 polymer ?
#
loop_
_entity_poly.entity_id
_entity_poly.type
_entity_poly.pdbx_seq_one_letter_code
_entity_poly.pdbx_strand_id
1 'polypeptide(L)'
;MEPHVPFFEVSLNEKCENLSDCPNGSYDCLSVVGLNNSRCIRDVKEICTGGIPINPVTTCSRDTDCSPGWCDLETQNCCDVDQKSSELPMCPDRVTPLYAQQKCRDVEKDMVYSGTSEQKGGLCYKGYSCPPKIKRKSDEFYGVEIFETNISCSTEQSVSGPYSFMFCNNRTGHLWFMGQYNVNGDEVTRHWTHCQFNKDCGKGHVCVKEDLARFRCYDDPTIKVNYNWIVIRLLAMFFVPVFFLIGIIILNVKYLD
;
A
#
# COMPACT_ATOMS: atom_id res chain seq x y z
N MET A 1 -18.79 -24.58 9.16
CA MET A 1 -18.03 -23.34 9.42
C MET A 1 -19.05 -22.23 9.28
N GLU A 2 -19.61 -21.77 10.39
CA GLU A 2 -20.57 -20.66 10.37
C GLU A 2 -19.81 -19.39 9.92
N PRO A 3 -20.40 -18.56 9.05
CA PRO A 3 -19.81 -17.27 8.74
C PRO A 3 -19.88 -16.41 9.99
N HIS A 4 -18.72 -16.01 10.51
CA HIS A 4 -18.62 -14.93 11.48
C HIS A 4 -19.19 -13.67 10.84
N VAL A 5 -20.46 -13.36 11.13
CA VAL A 5 -21.04 -12.05 10.86
C VAL A 5 -20.34 -11.07 11.81
N PRO A 6 -19.62 -10.05 11.32
CA PRO A 6 -18.97 -9.10 12.20
C PRO A 6 -20.03 -8.40 13.05
N PHE A 7 -19.70 -8.21 14.33
CA PHE A 7 -20.55 -7.50 15.28
C PHE A 7 -20.71 -6.05 14.83
N PHE A 8 -21.84 -5.75 14.20
CA PHE A 8 -22.29 -4.38 13.99
C PHE A 8 -22.74 -3.82 15.34
N GLU A 9 -21.86 -3.11 16.06
CA GLU A 9 -22.26 -2.17 17.11
C GLU A 9 -22.83 -0.88 16.49
N VAL A 10 -23.81 -1.02 15.60
CA VAL A 10 -24.61 0.12 15.17
C VAL A 10 -25.48 0.52 16.37
N SER A 11 -25.40 1.78 16.79
CA SER A 11 -26.03 2.28 18.02
C SER A 11 -27.56 2.12 18.03
N LEU A 12 -28.20 1.83 16.89
CA LEU A 12 -29.63 1.58 16.77
C LEU A 12 -29.89 0.34 15.90
N ASN A 13 -30.24 -0.78 16.54
CA ASN A 13 -30.71 -2.00 15.87
C ASN A 13 -32.13 -1.89 15.28
N GLU A 14 -32.69 -0.68 15.23
CA GLU A 14 -34.04 -0.43 14.76
C GLU A 14 -34.14 -0.60 13.25
N LYS A 15 -35.16 -1.32 12.83
CA LYS A 15 -35.48 -1.54 11.42
C LYS A 15 -36.13 -0.28 10.87
N CYS A 16 -35.77 0.08 9.64
CA CYS A 16 -36.38 1.18 8.92
C CYS A 16 -36.58 0.80 7.45
N GLU A 17 -37.56 1.43 6.81
CA GLU A 17 -37.66 1.48 5.35
C GLU A 17 -37.24 2.85 4.84
N ASN A 18 -37.49 3.90 5.63
CA ASN A 18 -37.11 5.27 5.36
C ASN A 18 -36.51 5.93 6.59
N LEU A 19 -35.79 7.04 6.39
CA LEU A 19 -35.22 7.84 7.48
C LEU A 19 -36.29 8.36 8.46
N SER A 20 -37.54 8.56 8.01
CA SER A 20 -38.66 8.95 8.87
C SER A 20 -39.02 7.93 9.94
N ASP A 21 -38.65 6.66 9.72
CA ASP A 21 -38.91 5.57 10.66
C ASP A 21 -37.88 5.55 11.79
N CYS A 22 -36.80 6.33 11.65
CA CYS A 22 -35.70 6.37 12.59
C CYS A 22 -35.90 7.43 13.68
N PRO A 23 -35.34 7.21 14.88
CA PRO A 23 -35.35 8.18 15.96
C PRO A 23 -34.78 9.52 15.51
N ASN A 24 -35.34 10.62 16.02
CA ASN A 24 -34.82 11.96 15.77
C ASN A 24 -33.34 12.04 16.10
N GLY A 25 -32.55 12.55 15.15
CA GLY A 25 -31.09 12.61 15.24
C GLY A 25 -30.36 11.39 14.65
N SER A 26 -31.07 10.47 14.01
CA SER A 26 -30.45 9.45 13.16
C SER A 26 -29.84 10.09 11.90
N TYR A 27 -28.69 9.57 11.50
CA TYR A 27 -28.00 9.97 10.28
C TYR A 27 -28.72 9.47 9.03
N ASP A 28 -28.95 8.16 8.93
CA ASP A 28 -29.55 7.55 7.73
C ASP A 28 -30.21 6.18 8.04
N CYS A 29 -31.01 5.69 7.11
CA CYS A 29 -31.57 4.35 7.08
C CYS A 29 -30.85 3.51 6.01
N LEU A 30 -29.87 2.70 6.43
CA LEU A 30 -28.98 1.98 5.51
C LEU A 30 -29.27 0.49 5.41
N SER A 31 -29.21 -0.05 4.20
CA SER A 31 -29.25 -1.49 3.96
C SER A 31 -27.92 -2.11 4.39
N VAL A 32 -27.95 -3.27 5.04
CA VAL A 32 -26.75 -3.99 5.49
C VAL A 32 -26.72 -5.37 4.85
N VAL A 33 -25.60 -5.73 4.23
CA VAL A 33 -25.45 -7.05 3.60
C VAL A 33 -25.61 -8.16 4.64
N GLY A 34 -26.44 -9.15 4.34
CA GLY A 34 -26.77 -10.26 5.26
C GLY A 34 -27.96 -9.99 6.18
N LEU A 35 -28.54 -8.79 6.16
CA LEU A 35 -29.78 -8.48 6.87
C LEU A 35 -30.92 -8.20 5.89
N ASN A 36 -32.12 -8.68 6.21
CA ASN A 36 -33.30 -8.53 5.34
C ASN A 36 -33.89 -7.11 5.32
N ASN A 37 -33.58 -6.29 6.34
CA ASN A 37 -34.15 -4.95 6.51
C ASN A 37 -33.02 -3.96 6.76
N SER A 38 -33.22 -2.71 6.36
CA SER A 38 -32.32 -1.60 6.67
C SER A 38 -32.29 -1.30 8.18
N ARG A 39 -31.27 -0.56 8.61
CA ARG A 39 -31.04 -0.16 10.00
C ARG A 39 -30.87 1.35 10.10
N CYS A 40 -31.44 1.92 11.15
CA CYS A 40 -31.19 3.30 11.52
C CYS A 40 -29.77 3.43 12.03
N ILE A 41 -29.00 4.34 11.45
CA ILE A 41 -27.65 4.64 11.87
C ILE A 41 -27.68 5.98 12.59
N ARG A 42 -27.10 6.07 13.79
CA ARG A 42 -27.08 7.32 14.55
C ARG A 42 -25.93 8.22 14.13
N ASP A 43 -24.74 7.65 13.98
CA ASP A 43 -23.54 8.34 13.52
C ASP A 43 -22.84 7.52 12.44
N VAL A 44 -22.41 8.18 11.38
CA VAL A 44 -21.57 7.61 10.30
C VAL A 44 -20.33 6.95 10.86
N LYS A 45 -19.76 7.52 11.92
CA LYS A 45 -18.53 7.04 12.57
C LYS A 45 -18.66 5.65 13.19
N GLU A 46 -19.89 5.15 13.37
CA GLU A 46 -20.14 3.77 13.79
C GLU A 46 -19.80 2.76 12.67
N ILE A 47 -19.81 3.20 11.41
CA ILE A 47 -19.54 2.34 10.25
C ILE A 47 -18.23 2.71 9.56
N CYS A 48 -17.90 3.99 9.46
CA CYS A 48 -16.70 4.49 8.79
C CYS A 48 -15.98 5.50 9.69
N THR A 49 -14.74 5.21 10.08
CA THR A 49 -13.90 6.10 10.90
C THR A 49 -13.76 7.47 10.24
N GLY A 50 -13.73 7.50 8.91
CA GLY A 50 -14.03 8.70 8.14
C GLY A 50 -14.58 8.41 6.76
N GLY A 51 -15.08 9.45 6.11
CA GLY A 51 -15.93 9.30 4.92
C GLY A 51 -17.36 8.94 5.29
N ILE A 52 -18.05 8.26 4.39
CA ILE A 52 -19.43 7.75 4.56
C ILE A 52 -19.51 6.29 4.12
N PRO A 53 -20.42 5.49 4.68
CA PRO A 53 -20.63 4.12 4.23
C PRO A 53 -21.20 4.08 2.82
N ILE A 54 -20.75 3.08 2.06
CA ILE A 54 -21.38 2.73 0.78
C ILE A 54 -22.65 1.95 1.09
N ASN A 55 -23.77 2.32 0.47
CA ASN A 55 -25.04 1.60 0.60
C ASN A 55 -25.20 0.58 -0.55
N PRO A 56 -25.43 -0.72 -0.28
CA PRO A 56 -25.56 -1.35 1.04
C PRO A 56 -24.23 -1.46 1.80
N VAL A 57 -24.30 -1.28 3.12
CA VAL A 57 -23.16 -1.43 4.03
C VAL A 57 -22.62 -2.85 3.90
N THR A 58 -21.38 -2.92 3.44
CA THR A 58 -20.70 -4.18 3.12
C THR A 58 -19.40 -4.25 3.90
N THR A 59 -19.16 -5.41 4.50
CA THR A 59 -17.95 -5.69 5.25
C THR A 59 -16.81 -6.01 4.30
N CYS A 60 -15.59 -5.60 4.63
CA CYS A 60 -14.44 -5.75 3.77
C CYS A 60 -13.22 -6.22 4.56
N SER A 61 -12.29 -6.83 3.84
CA SER A 61 -10.97 -7.19 4.33
C SER A 61 -9.86 -6.48 3.57
N ARG A 62 -10.14 -6.09 2.32
CA ARG A 62 -9.21 -5.43 1.39
C ARG A 62 -9.97 -4.46 0.50
N ASP A 63 -9.25 -3.50 -0.07
CA ASP A 63 -9.84 -2.45 -0.92
C ASP A 63 -10.59 -3.00 -2.14
N THR A 64 -10.19 -4.15 -2.70
CA THR A 64 -10.92 -4.78 -3.82
C THR A 64 -12.33 -5.24 -3.48
N ASP A 65 -12.62 -5.41 -2.19
CA ASP A 65 -13.97 -5.77 -1.72
C ASP A 65 -14.93 -4.57 -1.85
N CYS A 66 -14.37 -3.35 -2.01
CA CYS A 66 -15.09 -2.09 -2.10
C CYS A 66 -14.91 -1.47 -3.50
N SER A 67 -15.98 -1.39 -4.29
CA SER A 67 -15.93 -0.74 -5.60
C SER A 67 -17.25 -0.01 -5.91
N PRO A 68 -17.27 1.34 -5.93
CA PRO A 68 -16.17 2.27 -5.62
C PRO A 68 -15.80 2.27 -4.13
N GLY A 69 -14.75 3.00 -3.73
CA GLY A 69 -14.41 3.25 -2.32
C GLY A 69 -13.14 2.54 -1.82
N TRP A 70 -13.02 2.44 -0.49
CA TRP A 70 -11.93 1.75 0.19
C TRP A 70 -12.45 0.93 1.37
N CYS A 71 -11.62 0.00 1.83
CA CYS A 71 -11.89 -0.74 3.05
C CYS A 71 -11.34 0.03 4.26
N ASP A 72 -12.20 0.48 5.16
CA ASP A 72 -11.76 1.03 6.44
C ASP A 72 -11.23 -0.12 7.31
N LEU A 73 -9.93 -0.14 7.60
CA LEU A 73 -9.30 -1.23 8.35
C LEU A 73 -9.70 -1.26 9.82
N GLU A 74 -10.24 -0.16 10.35
CA GLU A 74 -10.65 -0.06 11.75
C GLU A 74 -12.06 -0.58 11.96
N THR A 75 -13.00 -0.21 11.09
CA THR A 75 -14.39 -0.68 11.17
C THR A 75 -14.67 -1.92 10.31
N GLN A 76 -13.76 -2.28 9.40
CA GLN A 76 -13.89 -3.37 8.43
C GLN A 76 -15.12 -3.23 7.51
N ASN A 77 -15.48 -2.00 7.14
CA ASN A 77 -16.58 -1.70 6.22
C ASN A 77 -16.12 -0.88 5.01
N CYS A 78 -16.85 -1.02 3.91
CA CYS A 78 -16.63 -0.23 2.71
C CYS A 78 -17.12 1.22 2.89
N CYS A 79 -16.19 2.14 2.69
CA CYS A 79 -16.40 3.57 2.86
C CYS A 79 -16.03 4.34 1.59
N ASP A 80 -16.65 5.50 1.40
CA ASP A 80 -16.37 6.43 0.32
C ASP A 80 -16.24 7.87 0.85
N VAL A 81 -15.71 8.76 0.02
CA VAL A 81 -15.52 10.17 0.37
C VAL A 81 -16.88 10.84 0.48
N ASP A 82 -17.13 11.50 1.61
CA ASP A 82 -18.24 12.44 1.70
C ASP A 82 -17.93 13.69 0.88
N GLN A 83 -18.59 13.83 -0.27
CA GLN A 83 -18.44 14.99 -1.15
C GLN A 83 -18.88 16.32 -0.51
N LYS A 84 -19.64 16.27 0.59
CA LYS A 84 -20.08 17.45 1.34
C LYS A 84 -19.09 17.85 2.44
N SER A 85 -18.18 16.96 2.82
CA SER A 85 -17.17 17.22 3.85
C SER A 85 -16.06 18.13 3.32
N SER A 86 -15.66 19.10 4.13
CA SER A 86 -14.46 19.92 3.88
C SER A 86 -13.16 19.16 4.18
N GLU A 87 -13.24 18.08 4.97
CA GLU A 87 -12.12 17.21 5.29
C GLU A 87 -12.17 15.93 4.46
N LEU A 88 -11.12 15.69 3.68
CA LEU A 88 -10.96 14.45 2.92
C LEU A 88 -10.31 13.38 3.80
N PRO A 89 -10.85 12.15 3.86
CA PRO A 89 -10.27 11.02 4.58
C PRO A 89 -9.11 10.39 3.80
N MET A 90 -8.19 11.23 3.33
CA MET A 90 -7.08 10.86 2.46
C MET A 90 -5.75 11.23 3.11
N CYS A 91 -4.72 10.48 2.77
CA CYS A 91 -3.33 10.83 3.03
C CYS A 91 -2.94 12.14 2.32
N PRO A 92 -1.79 12.75 2.69
CA PRO A 92 -1.30 13.99 2.08
C PRO A 92 -1.04 13.92 0.56
N ASP A 93 -0.98 12.71 -0.01
CA ASP A 93 -0.86 12.46 -1.45
C ASP A 93 -2.19 12.66 -2.21
N ARG A 94 -3.31 12.76 -1.47
CA ARG A 94 -4.69 12.95 -1.94
C ARG A 94 -5.27 11.82 -2.78
N VAL A 95 -4.63 10.65 -2.76
CA VAL A 95 -5.09 9.48 -3.52
C VAL A 95 -5.14 8.22 -2.66
N THR A 96 -4.37 8.17 -1.57
CA THR A 96 -4.36 7.04 -0.65
C THR A 96 -5.39 7.27 0.47
N PRO A 97 -6.40 6.40 0.64
CA PRO A 97 -7.36 6.53 1.74
C PRO A 97 -6.68 6.36 3.09
N LEU A 98 -6.93 7.31 4.00
CA LEU A 98 -6.23 7.40 5.29
C LEU A 98 -6.50 6.18 6.17
N TYR A 99 -7.78 5.84 6.32
CA TYR A 99 -8.27 4.75 7.18
C TYR A 99 -8.09 3.36 6.55
N ALA A 100 -7.61 3.30 5.30
CA ALA A 100 -7.14 2.05 4.70
C ALA A 100 -5.69 1.74 5.08
N GLN A 101 -4.95 2.66 5.72
CA GLN A 101 -3.54 2.46 6.08
C GLN A 101 -3.37 1.99 7.53
N GLN A 102 -2.17 1.47 7.83
CA GLN A 102 -1.81 1.02 9.18
C GLN A 102 -1.69 2.21 10.14
N LYS A 103 -2.02 2.00 11.42
CA LYS A 103 -1.83 3.01 12.47
C LYS A 103 -0.35 3.21 12.80
N CYS A 104 0.02 4.46 13.07
CA CYS A 104 1.31 4.80 13.65
C CYS A 104 1.35 4.49 15.15
N ARG A 105 2.54 4.25 15.68
CA ARG A 105 2.80 4.10 17.12
C ARG A 105 3.17 5.45 17.74
N ASP A 106 3.00 5.57 19.05
CA ASP A 106 3.45 6.75 19.83
C ASP A 106 2.89 8.09 19.32
N VAL A 107 1.64 8.07 18.85
CA VAL A 107 0.96 9.25 18.29
C VAL A 107 0.63 10.23 19.41
N GLU A 108 1.12 11.46 19.28
CA GLU A 108 0.75 12.55 20.17
C GLU A 108 -0.65 13.05 19.82
N LYS A 109 -1.52 13.09 20.85
CA LYS A 109 -2.86 13.64 20.73
C LYS A 109 -2.77 15.10 20.27
N ASP A 110 -3.67 15.47 19.35
CA ASP A 110 -3.81 16.83 18.79
C ASP A 110 -2.69 17.27 17.82
N MET A 111 -1.69 16.43 17.53
CA MET A 111 -0.68 16.69 16.49
C MET A 111 -1.00 15.98 15.18
N VAL A 112 -1.01 16.73 14.07
CA VAL A 112 -1.32 16.20 12.74
C VAL A 112 -0.21 15.29 12.21
N TYR A 113 1.05 15.62 12.47
CA TYR A 113 2.21 14.82 12.06
C TYR A 113 2.96 14.35 13.30
N SER A 114 2.53 13.23 13.88
CA SER A 114 3.13 12.65 15.10
C SER A 114 3.10 11.12 15.07
N GLY A 115 4.01 10.53 15.84
CA GLY A 115 4.19 9.08 15.93
C GLY A 115 5.22 8.51 14.95
N THR A 116 5.35 7.19 14.97
CA THR A 116 6.33 6.43 14.17
C THR A 116 5.62 5.35 13.34
N SER A 117 5.96 5.29 12.05
CA SER A 117 5.51 4.25 11.13
C SER A 117 6.37 2.99 11.30
N GLU A 118 5.73 1.82 11.31
CA GLU A 118 6.47 0.53 11.24
C GLU A 118 7.14 0.32 9.88
N GLN A 119 6.51 0.82 8.82
CA GLN A 119 7.09 0.82 7.49
C GLN A 119 8.13 1.94 7.38
N LYS A 120 9.34 1.57 6.92
CA LYS A 120 10.34 2.54 6.46
C LYS A 120 9.76 3.41 5.36
N GLY A 121 10.14 4.68 5.33
CA GLY A 121 9.57 5.67 4.43
C GLY A 121 8.17 6.18 4.77
N GLY A 122 7.45 5.59 5.73
CA GLY A 122 6.09 6.02 6.08
C GLY A 122 6.05 7.37 6.81
N LEU A 123 5.18 8.26 6.36
CA LEU A 123 4.89 9.54 7.00
C LEU A 123 3.66 9.40 7.89
N CYS A 124 3.81 9.59 9.20
CA CYS A 124 2.65 9.59 10.10
C CYS A 124 1.82 10.86 9.92
N TYR A 125 0.56 10.68 9.57
CA TYR A 125 -0.40 11.75 9.37
C TYR A 125 -1.74 11.36 10.02
N LYS A 126 -2.24 12.21 10.93
CA LYS A 126 -3.44 11.96 11.73
C LYS A 126 -3.45 10.57 12.41
N GLY A 127 -2.27 10.07 12.79
CA GLY A 127 -2.11 8.76 13.44
C GLY A 127 -2.07 7.55 12.50
N TYR A 128 -2.08 7.72 11.18
CA TYR A 128 -1.94 6.63 10.20
C TYR A 128 -0.68 6.82 9.36
N SER A 129 -0.09 5.70 8.93
CA SER A 129 1.12 5.67 8.12
C SER A 129 0.78 5.89 6.65
N CYS A 130 1.13 7.06 6.14
CA CYS A 130 0.86 7.47 4.77
C CYS A 130 2.10 7.37 3.88
N PRO A 131 1.91 7.28 2.55
CA PRO A 131 3.01 7.44 1.61
C PRO A 131 3.74 8.77 1.86
N PRO A 132 5.07 8.82 1.72
CA PRO A 132 5.84 10.05 1.90
C PRO A 132 5.72 10.98 0.68
N LYS A 133 4.54 11.05 0.07
CA LYS A 133 4.20 11.94 -1.03
C LYS A 133 3.28 13.03 -0.50
N ILE A 134 3.69 14.28 -0.65
CA ILE A 134 2.86 15.43 -0.26
C ILE A 134 2.48 16.19 -1.52
N LYS A 135 1.19 16.24 -1.83
CA LYS A 135 0.66 16.96 -2.98
C LYS A 135 0.03 18.29 -2.56
N ARG A 136 0.71 19.41 -2.88
CA ARG A 136 0.21 20.79 -2.72
C ARG A 136 -0.20 21.35 -4.08
N LYS A 137 -0.91 22.49 -4.10
CA LYS A 137 -1.52 23.04 -5.33
C LYS A 137 -0.53 23.21 -6.50
N SER A 138 0.71 23.63 -6.23
CA SER A 138 1.77 23.82 -7.24
C SER A 138 2.96 22.86 -7.10
N ASP A 139 3.09 22.18 -5.96
CA ASP A 139 4.30 21.45 -5.59
C ASP A 139 3.98 20.02 -5.20
N GLU A 140 4.80 19.08 -5.66
CA GLU A 140 4.77 17.69 -5.23
C GLU A 140 6.12 17.35 -4.58
N PHE A 141 6.07 16.94 -3.31
CA PHE A 141 7.25 16.44 -2.59
C PHE A 141 7.20 14.92 -2.56
N TYR A 142 8.32 14.29 -2.87
CA TYR A 142 8.48 12.84 -2.93
C TYR A 142 9.44 12.39 -1.83
N GLY A 143 9.05 11.32 -1.14
CA GLY A 143 9.87 10.68 -0.13
C GLY A 143 11.09 10.00 -0.73
N VAL A 144 12.05 9.76 0.15
CA VAL A 144 13.35 9.19 -0.19
C VAL A 144 13.28 7.67 -0.32
N GLU A 145 12.49 7.02 0.53
CA GLU A 145 12.33 5.56 0.58
C GLU A 145 11.04 5.11 -0.11
N ILE A 146 11.01 3.87 -0.58
CA ILE A 146 9.78 3.22 -1.06
C ILE A 146 8.80 3.00 0.11
N PHE A 147 7.51 2.90 -0.22
CA PHE A 147 6.45 2.69 0.77
C PHE A 147 5.35 1.78 0.22
N GLU A 148 4.89 0.82 1.02
CA GLU A 148 3.78 -0.07 0.64
C GLU A 148 2.44 0.52 1.12
N THR A 149 1.51 0.75 0.20
CA THR A 149 0.14 1.10 0.56
C THR A 149 -0.70 -0.15 0.76
N ASN A 150 -1.87 -0.01 1.38
CA ASN A 150 -2.83 -1.10 1.45
C ASN A 150 -3.75 -1.20 0.20
N ILE A 151 -3.50 -0.39 -0.84
CA ILE A 151 -4.32 -0.35 -2.04
C ILE A 151 -4.00 -1.57 -2.89
N SER A 152 -4.98 -2.45 -3.06
CA SER A 152 -4.85 -3.65 -3.87
C SER A 152 -4.65 -3.32 -5.36
N CYS A 153 -3.84 -4.12 -6.05
CA CYS A 153 -3.58 -3.99 -7.47
C CYS A 153 -3.36 -5.35 -8.14
N SER A 154 -3.41 -5.37 -9.47
CA SER A 154 -3.06 -6.53 -10.28
C SER A 154 -1.95 -6.19 -11.26
N THR A 155 -0.98 -7.08 -11.41
CA THR A 155 0.12 -6.92 -12.38
C THR A 155 -0.36 -7.05 -13.84
N GLU A 156 -1.58 -7.54 -14.04
CA GLU A 156 -2.24 -7.65 -15.35
C GLU A 156 -3.07 -6.41 -15.70
N GLN A 157 -3.18 -5.45 -14.79
CA GLN A 157 -3.89 -4.19 -15.01
C GLN A 157 -2.89 -3.03 -14.96
N SER A 158 -3.17 -1.98 -15.74
CA SER A 158 -2.35 -0.77 -15.71
C SER A 158 -2.63 0.02 -14.43
N VAL A 159 -1.59 0.63 -13.87
CA VAL A 159 -1.73 1.50 -12.70
C VAL A 159 -2.55 2.74 -13.10
N SER A 160 -3.65 2.99 -12.38
CA SER A 160 -4.65 3.97 -12.78
C SER A 160 -4.13 5.42 -12.75
N GLY A 161 -4.90 6.32 -13.39
CA GLY A 161 -4.69 7.78 -13.48
C GLY A 161 -4.00 8.41 -12.25
N PRO A 162 -4.64 8.37 -11.07
CA PRO A 162 -4.23 9.09 -9.87
C PRO A 162 -2.92 8.59 -9.21
N TYR A 163 -2.52 7.35 -9.43
CA TYR A 163 -1.41 6.69 -8.73
C TYR A 163 -0.04 6.92 -9.38
N SER A 164 0.28 8.18 -9.74
CA SER A 164 1.59 8.54 -10.27
C SER A 164 2.71 8.31 -9.25
N PHE A 165 3.86 7.87 -9.75
CA PHE A 165 5.03 7.33 -9.05
C PHE A 165 4.74 6.10 -8.20
N MET A 166 3.79 5.27 -8.65
CA MET A 166 3.50 4.00 -8.00
C MET A 166 3.61 2.84 -8.99
N PHE A 167 3.80 1.65 -8.45
CA PHE A 167 3.83 0.39 -9.20
C PHE A 167 3.10 -0.70 -8.42
N CYS A 168 2.61 -1.73 -9.12
CA CYS A 168 2.01 -2.88 -8.48
C CYS A 168 3.09 -3.89 -8.10
N ASN A 169 3.21 -4.25 -6.82
CA ASN A 169 4.16 -5.29 -6.40
C ASN A 169 3.54 -6.68 -6.58
N ASN A 170 4.22 -7.54 -7.34
CA ASN A 170 3.70 -8.88 -7.64
C ASN A 170 3.61 -9.81 -6.40
N ARG A 171 4.42 -9.55 -5.36
CA ARG A 171 4.45 -10.41 -4.17
C ARG A 171 3.35 -10.06 -3.19
N THR A 172 3.15 -8.76 -2.93
CA THR A 172 2.16 -8.32 -1.95
C THR A 172 0.78 -8.07 -2.56
N GLY A 173 0.71 -7.85 -3.88
CA GLY A 173 -0.55 -7.51 -4.55
C GLY A 173 -1.04 -6.11 -4.21
N HIS A 174 -0.14 -5.25 -3.71
CA HIS A 174 -0.45 -3.87 -3.35
C HIS A 174 0.33 -2.87 -4.20
N LEU A 175 -0.19 -1.64 -4.25
CA LEU A 175 0.53 -0.52 -4.82
C LEU A 175 1.66 -0.09 -3.89
N TRP A 176 2.83 0.11 -4.48
CA TRP A 176 4.01 0.63 -3.80
C TRP A 176 4.34 1.99 -4.38
N PHE A 177 4.59 2.95 -3.49
CA PHE A 177 5.15 4.23 -3.85
C PHE A 177 6.65 4.09 -4.14
N MET A 178 7.07 4.66 -5.26
CA MET A 178 8.48 4.70 -5.66
C MET A 178 9.19 5.85 -4.94
N GLY A 179 10.22 5.52 -4.17
CA GLY A 179 11.17 6.48 -3.60
C GLY A 179 12.38 6.72 -4.49
N GLN A 180 13.30 7.54 -4.00
CA GLN A 180 14.61 7.73 -4.65
C GLN A 180 15.52 6.51 -4.49
N TYR A 181 15.41 5.80 -3.35
CA TYR A 181 16.24 4.65 -3.02
C TYR A 181 15.43 3.37 -2.85
N ASN A 182 16.02 2.25 -3.24
CA ASN A 182 15.46 0.91 -3.09
C ASN A 182 15.67 0.37 -1.65
N VAL A 183 15.18 -0.85 -1.37
CA VAL A 183 15.34 -1.49 -0.04
C VAL A 183 16.78 -1.73 0.40
N ASN A 184 17.74 -1.67 -0.52
CA ASN A 184 19.17 -1.82 -0.25
C ASN A 184 19.86 -0.48 0.04
N GLY A 185 19.18 0.65 -0.20
CA GLY A 185 19.74 2.00 -0.07
C GLY A 185 20.45 2.52 -1.34
N ASP A 186 20.33 1.80 -2.46
CA ASP A 186 20.85 2.25 -3.76
C ASP A 186 19.78 3.06 -4.49
N GLU A 187 20.21 4.02 -5.32
CA GLU A 187 19.28 4.79 -6.16
C GLU A 187 18.50 3.85 -7.10
N VAL A 188 17.22 4.13 -7.30
CA VAL A 188 16.36 3.28 -8.14
C VAL A 188 16.80 3.32 -9.60
N THR A 189 17.05 2.15 -10.19
CA THR A 189 17.49 2.03 -11.59
C THR A 189 16.31 2.11 -12.54
N ARG A 190 16.29 3.14 -13.38
CA ARG A 190 15.31 3.32 -14.45
C ARG A 190 15.81 2.76 -15.78
N HIS A 191 14.92 2.07 -16.50
CA HIS A 191 15.16 1.62 -17.89
C HIS A 191 14.49 2.54 -18.91
N TRP A 192 14.99 2.51 -20.14
CA TRP A 192 14.39 3.27 -21.27
C TRP A 192 13.13 2.62 -21.85
N THR A 193 12.84 1.38 -21.45
CA THR A 193 11.70 0.59 -21.93
C THR A 193 10.39 1.18 -21.40
N HIS A 194 9.48 1.48 -22.34
CA HIS A 194 8.09 1.81 -22.03
C HIS A 194 7.31 0.55 -21.70
N CYS A 195 6.35 0.67 -20.80
CA CYS A 195 5.49 -0.42 -20.38
C CYS A 195 4.05 0.06 -20.18
N GLN A 196 3.11 -0.87 -20.07
CA GLN A 196 1.77 -0.61 -19.52
C GLN A 196 1.50 -1.52 -18.33
N PHE A 197 2.14 -2.70 -18.31
CA PHE A 197 2.00 -3.74 -17.32
C PHE A 197 3.38 -4.21 -16.87
N ASN A 198 3.47 -4.85 -15.70
CA ASN A 198 4.75 -5.37 -15.19
C ASN A 198 5.39 -6.40 -16.13
N LYS A 199 4.57 -7.22 -16.80
CA LYS A 199 5.05 -8.27 -17.72
C LYS A 199 5.85 -7.71 -18.91
N ASP A 200 5.60 -6.45 -19.29
CA ASP A 200 6.31 -5.79 -20.39
C ASP A 200 7.78 -5.54 -20.05
N CYS A 201 8.12 -5.48 -18.76
CA CYS A 201 9.46 -5.19 -18.27
C CYS A 201 10.34 -6.43 -18.07
N GLY A 202 9.76 -7.63 -18.09
CA GLY A 202 10.47 -8.87 -17.79
C GLY A 202 10.69 -9.11 -16.29
N LYS A 203 11.35 -10.23 -15.97
CA LYS A 203 11.49 -10.72 -14.60
C LYS A 203 12.47 -9.86 -13.79
N GLY A 204 12.08 -9.47 -12.58
CA GLY A 204 12.89 -8.64 -11.68
C GLY A 204 12.70 -7.15 -11.88
N HIS A 205 11.76 -6.76 -12.74
CA HIS A 205 11.45 -5.38 -13.05
C HIS A 205 9.96 -5.09 -12.81
N VAL A 206 9.64 -3.81 -12.61
CA VAL A 206 8.27 -3.32 -12.39
C VAL A 206 7.95 -2.18 -13.35
N CYS A 207 6.69 -2.09 -13.75
CA CYS A 207 6.20 -0.98 -14.55
C CYS A 207 5.73 0.14 -13.62
N VAL A 208 6.44 1.26 -13.66
CA VAL A 208 6.16 2.42 -12.82
C VAL A 208 5.52 3.49 -13.66
N LYS A 209 4.46 4.09 -13.13
CA LYS A 209 3.83 5.25 -13.74
C LYS A 209 4.57 6.52 -13.32
N GLU A 210 5.46 7.07 -14.16
CA GLU A 210 6.15 8.33 -13.84
C GLU A 210 5.18 9.52 -13.80
N ASP A 211 4.19 9.58 -14.70
CA ASP A 211 3.17 10.65 -14.70
C ASP A 211 1.86 10.21 -15.40
N LEU A 212 0.96 11.15 -15.70
CA LEU A 212 -0.33 10.86 -16.34
C LEU A 212 -0.22 10.12 -17.68
N ALA A 213 0.88 10.28 -18.42
CA ALA A 213 1.04 9.75 -19.78
C ALA A 213 2.23 8.79 -19.93
N ARG A 214 3.13 8.70 -18.96
CA ARG A 214 4.38 7.96 -19.07
C ARG A 214 4.50 6.84 -18.05
N PHE A 215 4.76 5.65 -18.58
CA PHE A 215 5.09 4.45 -17.84
C PHE A 215 6.46 3.96 -18.31
N ARG A 216 7.29 3.52 -17.35
CA ARG A 216 8.64 3.02 -17.61
C ARG A 216 8.98 1.84 -16.71
N CYS A 217 9.85 0.99 -17.22
CA CYS A 217 10.38 -0.12 -16.46
C CYS A 217 11.47 0.34 -15.49
N TYR A 218 11.46 -0.22 -14.29
CA TYR A 218 12.48 -0.05 -13.26
C TYR A 218 12.93 -1.42 -12.76
N ASP A 219 14.14 -1.52 -12.24
CA ASP A 219 14.48 -2.64 -11.35
C ASP A 219 13.49 -2.66 -10.18
N ASP A 220 12.97 -3.84 -9.84
CA ASP A 220 12.04 -3.98 -8.72
C ASP A 220 12.75 -3.51 -7.43
N PRO A 221 12.34 -2.34 -6.87
CA PRO A 221 13.07 -1.72 -5.79
C PRO A 221 12.87 -2.46 -4.45
N THR A 222 12.02 -3.49 -4.43
CA THR A 222 11.74 -4.32 -3.25
C THR A 222 12.66 -5.54 -3.15
N ILE A 223 13.47 -5.82 -4.19
CA ILE A 223 14.39 -6.95 -4.19
C ILE A 223 15.60 -6.64 -3.31
N LYS A 224 15.68 -7.33 -2.16
CA LYS A 224 16.86 -7.31 -1.31
C LYS A 224 17.99 -8.10 -1.96
N VAL A 225 19.11 -7.44 -2.19
CA VAL A 225 20.33 -8.05 -2.72
C VAL A 225 21.26 -8.38 -1.57
N ASN A 226 21.62 -9.66 -1.41
CA ASN A 226 22.62 -10.05 -0.43
C ASN A 226 24.03 -9.86 -1.02
N TYR A 227 24.53 -8.63 -0.92
CA TYR A 227 25.86 -8.27 -1.42
C TYR A 227 26.99 -9.12 -0.83
N ASN A 228 26.89 -9.52 0.44
CA ASN A 228 27.89 -10.38 1.07
C ASN A 228 28.00 -11.72 0.34
N TRP A 229 26.88 -12.32 -0.06
CA TRP A 229 26.89 -13.57 -0.81
C TRP A 229 27.48 -13.43 -2.22
N ILE A 230 27.20 -12.30 -2.88
CA ILE A 230 27.75 -12.00 -4.21
C ILE A 230 29.27 -11.81 -4.12
N VAL A 231 29.75 -11.03 -3.15
CA VAL A 231 31.17 -10.80 -2.92
C VAL A 231 31.89 -12.11 -2.59
N ILE A 232 31.33 -12.94 -1.70
CA ILE A 232 31.90 -14.27 -1.37
C ILE A 232 32.02 -15.14 -2.63
N ARG A 233 31.00 -15.16 -3.50
CA ARG A 233 31.05 -15.90 -4.76
C ARG A 233 32.11 -15.37 -5.72
N LEU A 234 32.22 -14.05 -5.88
CA LEU A 234 33.23 -13.43 -6.75
C LEU A 234 34.65 -13.72 -6.24
N LEU A 235 34.88 -13.59 -4.94
CA LEU A 235 36.16 -13.94 -4.32
C LEU A 235 36.46 -15.43 -4.50
N ALA A 236 35.48 -16.32 -4.32
CA ALA A 236 35.66 -17.75 -4.54
C ALA A 236 36.03 -18.07 -6.00
N MET A 237 35.38 -17.43 -6.99
CA MET A 237 35.73 -17.59 -8.40
C MET A 237 37.16 -17.17 -8.72
N PHE A 238 37.71 -16.18 -8.01
CA PHE A 238 39.09 -15.73 -8.20
C PHE A 238 40.12 -16.58 -7.44
N PHE A 239 39.85 -16.88 -6.16
CA PHE A 239 40.83 -17.55 -5.29
C PHE A 239 40.89 -19.08 -5.49
N VAL A 240 39.78 -19.74 -5.83
CA VAL A 240 39.78 -21.21 -6.04
C VAL A 240 40.74 -21.63 -7.18
N PRO A 241 40.72 -20.99 -8.37
CA PRO A 241 41.68 -21.30 -9.42
C PRO A 241 43.13 -21.01 -9.02
N VAL A 242 43.37 -19.91 -8.28
CA VAL A 242 44.71 -19.53 -7.83
C VAL A 242 45.28 -20.59 -6.86
N PHE A 243 44.50 -21.01 -5.86
CA PHE A 243 44.94 -22.07 -4.94
C PHE A 243 45.14 -23.41 -5.65
N PHE A 244 44.30 -23.72 -6.65
CA PHE A 244 44.47 -24.91 -7.47
C PHE A 244 45.78 -24.89 -8.26
N LEU A 245 46.11 -23.76 -8.89
CA LEU A 245 47.38 -23.57 -9.63
C LEU A 245 48.60 -23.64 -8.70
N ILE A 246 48.53 -23.00 -7.52
CA ILE A 246 49.59 -23.10 -6.50
C ILE A 246 49.79 -24.56 -6.08
N GLY A 247 48.70 -25.30 -5.86
CA GLY A 247 48.75 -26.73 -5.53
C GLY A 247 49.43 -27.57 -6.62
N ILE A 248 49.10 -27.31 -7.89
CA ILE A 248 49.77 -27.96 -9.03
C ILE A 248 51.26 -27.65 -9.05
N ILE A 249 51.66 -26.39 -8.86
CA ILE A 249 53.07 -25.99 -8.85
C ILE A 249 53.83 -26.71 -7.73
N ILE A 250 53.32 -26.68 -6.50
CA ILE A 250 53.96 -27.33 -5.35
C ILE A 250 54.08 -28.83 -5.56
N LEU A 251 53.04 -29.50 -6.07
CA LEU A 251 53.08 -30.92 -6.35
C LEU A 251 54.11 -31.27 -7.45
N ASN A 252 54.16 -30.49 -8.54
CA ASN A 252 55.14 -30.74 -9.61
C ASN A 252 56.59 -30.51 -9.16
N VAL A 253 56.85 -29.46 -8.37
CA VAL A 253 58.20 -29.19 -7.83
C VAL A 253 58.66 -30.33 -6.92
N LYS A 254 57.75 -30.92 -6.13
CA LYS A 254 58.09 -32.00 -5.20
C LYS A 254 58.29 -33.38 -5.85
N TYR A 255 57.88 -33.56 -7.11
CA TYR A 255 58.04 -34.81 -7.87
C TYR A 255 59.16 -34.74 -8.92
N LEU A 256 59.88 -33.62 -9.00
CA LEU A 256 61.04 -33.39 -9.87
C LEU A 256 62.39 -33.45 -9.12
N ASP A 257 62.36 -33.63 -7.80
CA ASP A 257 63.47 -34.06 -6.94
C ASP A 257 63.35 -35.55 -6.62
#